data_AF-A0AAU8EKF9-F1
#
_entry.id   AF-A0AAU8EKF9-F1
#
_cell.length_a   1.000
_cell.length_b   1.000
_cell.length_c   1.000
_cell.angle_alpha   90.00
_cell.angle_beta   90.00
_cell.angle_gamma   90.00
#
_symmetry.space_group_name_H-M   'P 1'
#
loop_
_entity.id
_entity.type
_entity.pdbx_description
1 polymer ?
#
loop_
_entity_poly.entity_id
_entity_poly.type
_entity_poly.pdbx_seq_one_letter_code
_entity_poly.pdbx_strand_id
1 'polypeptide(L)'
;MPAVSEAAPLGLLQLVLWSAVQATAVACTVFIVRHHLRTSDGDSPDLLFWDLFGGAVVIAPALLIPAVTSPPAGLALAAVAAVSGIAAYRGSPAVLSWYETRRRRRVDGPLCRAAAAVHEEIVGRWARYELDPALAISYPDLADVRRPETADFVKALREAEMLKTAGDPGYPHAVARLGQALDRAETAAGVPAGVRRAGQNA
;
A
#
# COMPACT_ATOMS: atom_id res chain seq x y z
N MET A 1 -14.26 13.57 -62.94
CA MET A 1 -13.76 14.41 -61.82
C MET A 1 -14.88 14.57 -60.80
N PRO A 2 -15.07 13.55 -59.96
CA PRO A 2 -15.18 13.79 -58.51
C PRO A 2 -14.50 12.68 -57.67
N ALA A 3 -14.46 12.88 -56.34
CA ALA A 3 -14.13 11.91 -55.28
C ALA A 3 -12.64 11.61 -54.98
N VAL A 4 -11.90 12.63 -54.54
CA VAL A 4 -10.70 12.41 -53.68
C VAL A 4 -10.90 13.00 -52.27
N SER A 5 -11.95 13.81 -52.06
CA SER A 5 -12.11 14.56 -50.80
C SER A 5 -12.76 13.79 -49.64
N GLU A 6 -13.34 12.60 -49.86
CA GLU A 6 -13.98 11.81 -48.79
C GLU A 6 -13.02 10.85 -48.04
N ALA A 7 -11.79 10.63 -48.55
CA ALA A 7 -10.82 9.72 -47.92
C ALA A 7 -9.93 10.39 -46.84
N ALA A 8 -9.88 11.72 -46.81
CA ALA A 8 -9.06 12.49 -45.87
C ALA A 8 -9.43 12.31 -44.38
N PRO A 9 -10.71 12.29 -43.96
CA PRO A 9 -11.04 12.16 -42.53
C PRO A 9 -10.73 10.77 -41.98
N LEU A 10 -10.85 9.70 -42.79
CA LEU A 10 -10.48 8.34 -42.40
C LEU A 10 -8.97 8.19 -42.19
N GLY A 11 -8.16 8.76 -43.07
CA GLY A 11 -6.69 8.73 -42.92
C GLY A 11 -6.22 9.47 -41.67
N LEU A 12 -6.83 10.60 -41.34
CA LEU A 12 -6.47 11.39 -40.16
C LEU A 12 -6.90 10.70 -38.85
N LEU A 13 -8.13 10.17 -38.79
CA LEU A 13 -8.60 9.39 -37.63
C LEU A 13 -7.76 8.11 -37.43
N GLN A 14 -7.36 7.46 -38.52
CA GLN A 14 -6.47 6.31 -38.48
C GLN A 14 -5.11 6.69 -37.89
N LEU A 15 -4.47 7.76 -38.36
CA LEU A 15 -3.19 8.23 -37.81
C LEU A 15 -3.28 8.62 -36.32
N VAL A 16 -4.38 9.24 -35.90
CA VAL A 16 -4.64 9.55 -34.48
C VAL A 16 -4.79 8.27 -33.65
N LEU A 17 -5.53 7.27 -34.16
CA LEU A 17 -5.68 5.98 -33.47
C LEU A 17 -4.34 5.24 -33.34
N TRP A 18 -3.55 5.17 -34.41
CA TRP A 18 -2.24 4.50 -34.41
C TRP A 18 -1.23 5.22 -33.50
N SER A 19 -1.22 6.55 -33.50
CA SER A 19 -0.37 7.32 -32.59
C SER A 19 -0.78 7.17 -31.12
N ALA A 20 -2.08 7.06 -30.83
CA ALA A 20 -2.57 6.78 -29.47
C ALA A 20 -2.15 5.37 -29.01
N VAL A 21 -2.32 4.35 -29.85
CA VAL A 21 -1.88 2.97 -29.55
C VAL A 21 -0.36 2.92 -29.33
N GLN A 22 0.42 3.61 -30.18
CA GLN A 22 1.87 3.70 -30.03
C GLN A 22 2.27 4.41 -28.73
N ALA A 23 1.63 5.54 -28.42
CA ALA A 23 1.89 6.27 -27.18
C ALA A 23 1.59 5.41 -25.94
N THR A 24 0.50 4.65 -25.96
CA THR A 24 0.14 3.71 -24.88
C THR A 24 1.16 2.58 -24.76
N ALA A 25 1.58 1.97 -25.86
CA ALA A 25 2.57 0.89 -25.85
C ALA A 25 3.93 1.34 -25.29
N VAL A 26 4.40 2.52 -25.71
CA VAL A 26 5.64 3.14 -25.18
C VAL A 26 5.50 3.45 -23.70
N ALA A 27 4.38 4.04 -23.27
CA ALA A 27 4.14 4.38 -21.87
C ALA A 27 4.10 3.12 -20.99
N CYS A 28 3.42 2.06 -21.41
CA CYS A 28 3.37 0.78 -20.70
C CYS A 28 4.76 0.16 -20.57
N THR A 29 5.54 0.11 -21.66
CA THR A 29 6.90 -0.47 -21.66
C THR A 29 7.82 0.26 -20.69
N VAL A 30 7.88 1.59 -20.77
CA VAL A 30 8.74 2.40 -19.90
C VAL A 30 8.32 2.29 -18.44
N PHE A 31 7.00 2.24 -18.18
CA PHE A 31 6.47 2.07 -16.84
C PHE A 31 6.84 0.71 -16.23
N ILE A 32 6.69 -0.38 -17.00
CA ILE A 32 6.98 -1.76 -16.57
C ILE A 32 8.49 -1.93 -16.32
N VAL A 33 9.34 -1.55 -17.27
CA VAL A 33 10.81 -1.65 -17.12
C VAL A 33 11.29 -0.87 -15.90
N ARG A 34 10.78 0.35 -15.68
CA ARG A 34 11.14 1.16 -14.52
C ARG A 34 10.63 0.58 -13.20
N HIS A 35 9.44 0.00 -13.20
CA HIS A 35 8.89 -0.68 -12.03
C HIS A 35 9.79 -1.85 -11.63
N HIS A 36 10.13 -2.73 -12.57
CA HIS A 36 10.99 -3.89 -12.31
C HIS A 36 12.41 -3.51 -11.89
N LEU A 37 12.99 -2.43 -12.44
CA LEU A 37 14.30 -1.91 -12.01
C LEU A 37 14.31 -1.39 -10.56
N ARG A 38 13.17 -0.97 -10.02
CA ARG A 38 13.05 -0.48 -8.64
C ARG A 38 12.71 -1.59 -7.64
N THR A 39 12.04 -2.64 -8.08
CA THR A 39 11.61 -3.76 -7.24
C THR A 39 12.63 -4.91 -7.20
N SER A 40 13.57 -4.97 -8.15
CA SER A 40 14.56 -6.06 -8.23
C SER A 40 15.64 -5.93 -7.17
N ASP A 41 15.40 -6.60 -6.05
CA ASP A 41 16.44 -7.07 -5.14
C ASP A 41 17.08 -8.32 -5.79
N GLY A 42 18.01 -8.10 -6.73
CA GLY A 42 18.95 -9.11 -7.23
C GLY A 42 18.51 -10.16 -8.26
N ASP A 43 17.23 -10.57 -8.36
CA ASP A 43 16.93 -11.92 -8.92
C ASP A 43 16.12 -12.02 -10.23
N SER A 44 15.97 -10.98 -11.06
CA SER A 44 15.23 -11.15 -12.33
C SER A 44 15.65 -10.25 -13.51
N PRO A 45 16.90 -10.39 -14.01
CA PRO A 45 17.29 -9.82 -15.31
C PRO A 45 16.43 -10.36 -16.47
N ASP A 46 15.88 -11.56 -16.35
CA ASP A 46 15.06 -12.19 -17.40
C ASP A 46 13.71 -11.50 -17.60
N LEU A 47 13.06 -11.01 -16.54
CA LEU A 47 11.82 -10.24 -16.69
C LEU A 47 12.08 -8.91 -17.41
N LEU A 48 13.18 -8.23 -17.07
CA LEU A 48 13.58 -6.99 -17.74
C LEU A 48 13.87 -7.21 -19.23
N PHE A 49 14.51 -8.34 -19.57
CA PHE A 49 14.74 -8.72 -20.97
C PHE A 49 13.42 -8.89 -21.71
N TRP A 50 12.46 -9.66 -21.17
CA TRP A 50 11.18 -9.90 -21.82
C TRP A 50 10.34 -8.63 -21.97
N ASP A 51 10.38 -7.72 -21.00
CA ASP A 51 9.68 -6.43 -21.08
C ASP A 51 10.30 -5.48 -22.11
N LEU A 52 11.63 -5.42 -22.17
CA LEU A 52 12.35 -4.58 -23.12
C LEU A 52 12.23 -5.12 -24.54
N PHE A 53 12.31 -6.45 -24.71
CA PHE A 53 12.11 -7.13 -25.99
C PHE A 53 10.66 -7.00 -26.47
N GLY A 54 9.68 -7.23 -25.59
CA GLY A 54 8.26 -7.08 -25.90
C GLY A 54 7.90 -5.65 -26.34
N GLY A 55 8.42 -4.65 -25.63
CA GLY A 55 8.27 -3.26 -26.03
C GLY A 55 8.95 -2.93 -27.36
N ALA A 56 10.18 -3.40 -27.57
CA ALA A 56 10.93 -3.14 -28.80
C ALA A 56 10.25 -3.74 -30.05
N VAL A 57 9.68 -4.95 -29.95
CA VAL A 57 8.95 -5.61 -31.04
C VAL A 57 7.71 -4.83 -31.45
N VAL A 58 7.06 -4.09 -30.54
CA VAL A 58 5.89 -3.24 -30.86
C VAL A 58 6.31 -1.86 -31.34
N ILE A 59 7.31 -1.24 -30.69
CA ILE A 59 7.72 0.14 -30.94
C ILE A 59 8.47 0.27 -32.28
N ALA A 60 9.36 -0.67 -32.59
CA ALA A 60 10.22 -0.59 -33.77
C ALA A 60 9.43 -0.62 -35.11
N PRO A 61 8.50 -1.56 -35.36
CA PRO A 61 7.73 -1.54 -36.61
C PRO A 61 6.83 -0.31 -36.71
N ALA A 62 6.24 0.14 -35.60
CA ALA A 62 5.36 1.31 -35.60
C ALA A 62 6.09 2.64 -35.85
N LEU A 63 7.41 2.70 -35.62
CA LEU A 63 8.25 3.82 -36.04
C LEU A 63 8.78 3.64 -37.46
N LEU A 64 9.16 2.42 -37.84
CA LEU A 64 9.77 2.13 -39.14
C LEU A 64 8.78 2.25 -40.28
N ILE A 65 7.57 1.68 -40.17
CA ILE A 65 6.58 1.65 -41.26
C ILE A 65 6.18 3.07 -41.75
N PRO A 66 5.89 4.04 -40.87
CA PRO A 66 5.56 5.41 -41.28
C PRO A 66 6.78 6.21 -41.77
N ALA A 67 7.98 5.91 -41.25
CA ALA A 67 9.21 6.58 -41.65
C ALA A 67 9.60 6.28 -43.10
N VAL A 68 9.37 5.06 -43.58
CA VAL A 68 9.61 4.70 -44.99
C VAL A 68 8.56 5.30 -45.94
N THR A 69 7.36 5.62 -45.45
CA THR A 69 6.29 6.20 -46.27
C THR A 69 6.36 7.73 -46.34
N SER A 70 6.76 8.40 -45.25
CA SER A 70 6.99 9.85 -45.26
C SER A 70 7.93 10.32 -44.13
N PRO A 71 9.05 11.00 -44.47
CA PRO A 71 10.00 11.49 -43.48
C PRO A 71 9.43 12.37 -42.34
N PRO A 72 8.50 13.31 -42.58
CA PRO A 72 7.96 14.14 -41.50
C PRO A 72 7.00 13.39 -40.57
N ALA A 73 6.28 12.36 -41.04
CA ALA A 73 5.40 11.57 -40.19
C ALA A 73 6.18 10.67 -39.23
N GLY A 74 7.32 10.11 -39.67
CA GLY A 74 8.23 9.38 -38.80
C GLY A 74 8.78 10.22 -37.66
N LEU A 75 9.19 11.48 -37.95
CA LEU A 75 9.65 12.41 -36.93
C LEU A 75 8.55 12.82 -35.94
N ALA A 76 7.33 13.05 -36.43
CA ALA A 76 6.19 13.37 -35.56
C ALA A 76 5.87 12.21 -34.60
N LEU A 77 5.87 10.97 -35.09
CA LEU A 77 5.63 9.79 -34.26
C LEU A 77 6.78 9.51 -33.28
N ALA A 78 8.02 9.77 -33.67
CA ALA A 78 9.18 9.68 -32.77
C ALA A 78 9.10 10.71 -31.63
N ALA A 79 8.68 11.95 -31.94
CA ALA A 79 8.48 12.98 -30.93
C ALA A 79 7.35 12.61 -29.95
N VAL A 80 6.22 12.09 -30.45
CA VAL A 80 5.12 11.60 -29.61
C VAL A 80 5.56 10.43 -28.72
N ALA A 81 6.33 9.48 -29.25
CA ALA A 81 6.89 8.38 -28.48
C ALA A 81 7.85 8.87 -27.39
N ALA A 82 8.74 9.82 -27.70
CA ALA A 82 9.66 10.41 -26.74
C ALA A 82 8.93 11.14 -25.61
N VAL A 83 7.93 11.97 -25.95
CA VAL A 83 7.14 12.71 -24.95
C VAL A 83 6.33 11.75 -24.06
N SER A 84 5.70 10.73 -24.65
CA SER A 84 4.97 9.70 -23.89
C SER A 84 5.88 8.92 -22.94
N GLY A 85 7.06 8.51 -23.41
CA GLY A 85 8.07 7.84 -22.61
C GLY A 85 8.57 8.70 -21.44
N ILE A 86 8.87 9.98 -21.69
CA ILE A 86 9.29 10.93 -20.65
C ILE A 86 8.16 11.16 -19.62
N ALA A 87 6.91 11.31 -20.07
CA ALA A 87 5.76 11.50 -19.20
C ALA A 87 5.50 10.27 -18.32
N ALA A 88 5.54 9.05 -18.90
CA ALA A 88 5.41 7.80 -18.16
C ALA A 88 6.54 7.60 -17.15
N TYR A 89 7.78 7.90 -17.56
CA TYR A 89 8.95 7.85 -16.68
C TYR A 89 8.80 8.77 -15.47
N ARG A 90 8.35 10.02 -15.69
CA ARG A 90 8.18 11.03 -14.62
C ARG A 90 6.95 10.79 -13.75
N GLY A 91 5.86 10.23 -14.31
CA GLY A 91 4.63 9.92 -13.57
C GLY A 91 4.70 8.64 -12.74
N SER A 92 5.57 7.70 -13.11
CA SER A 92 5.73 6.40 -12.42
C SER A 92 5.91 6.46 -10.89
N PRO A 93 6.72 7.36 -10.27
CA PRO A 93 6.86 7.37 -8.81
C PRO A 93 5.55 7.69 -8.08
N ALA A 94 4.70 8.56 -8.65
CA ALA A 94 3.43 8.94 -8.03
C ALA A 94 2.36 7.85 -8.20
N VAL A 95 2.36 7.20 -9.36
CA VAL A 95 1.43 6.11 -9.67
C VAL A 95 1.74 4.88 -8.82
N LEU A 96 3.02 4.51 -8.71
CA LEU A 96 3.45 3.34 -7.93
C LEU A 96 3.23 3.53 -6.42
N SER A 97 3.58 4.70 -5.88
CA SER A 97 3.33 4.98 -4.46
C SER A 97 1.83 4.95 -4.11
N TRP A 98 0.98 5.39 -5.04
CA TRP A 98 -0.47 5.28 -4.88
C TRP A 98 -0.97 3.84 -4.88
N TYR A 99 -0.44 2.99 -5.77
CA TYR A 99 -0.77 1.56 -5.81
C TYR A 99 -0.27 0.82 -4.56
N GLU A 100 0.95 1.09 -4.12
CA GLU A 100 1.50 0.52 -2.89
C GLU A 100 0.67 0.93 -1.67
N THR A 101 0.26 2.19 -1.59
CA THR A 101 -0.61 2.69 -0.51
C THR A 101 -1.95 1.94 -0.50
N ARG A 102 -2.54 1.69 -1.68
CA ARG A 102 -3.78 0.91 -1.80
C ARG A 102 -3.59 -0.56 -1.45
N ARG A 103 -2.48 -1.17 -1.86
CA ARG A 103 -2.16 -2.57 -1.57
C ARG A 103 -1.90 -2.78 -0.08
N ARG A 104 -1.10 -1.91 0.54
CA ARG A 104 -0.85 -1.89 2.00
C ARG A 104 -2.16 -1.83 2.77
N ARG A 105 -3.05 -0.89 2.46
CA ARG A 105 -4.39 -0.82 3.08
C ARG A 105 -5.22 -2.10 2.98
N ARG A 106 -5.12 -2.86 1.87
CA ARG A 106 -5.82 -4.16 1.73
C ARG A 106 -5.21 -5.26 2.59
N VAL A 107 -3.89 -5.28 2.72
CA VAL A 107 -3.15 -6.27 3.51
C VAL A 107 -3.24 -5.96 5.01
N ASP A 108 -3.21 -4.69 5.38
CA ASP A 108 -3.27 -4.22 6.77
C ASP A 108 -4.67 -4.41 7.37
N GLY A 109 -5.73 -4.38 6.56
CA GLY A 109 -7.12 -4.54 7.02
C GLY A 109 -7.38 -5.79 7.86
N PRO A 110 -7.02 -7.01 7.39
CA PRO A 110 -7.09 -8.22 8.21
C PRO A 110 -6.29 -8.15 9.52
N LEU A 111 -5.08 -7.57 9.49
CA LEU A 111 -4.23 -7.43 10.68
C LEU A 111 -4.86 -6.48 11.70
N CYS A 112 -5.40 -5.34 11.25
CA CYS A 112 -6.11 -4.40 12.10
C CYS A 112 -7.38 -5.02 12.71
N ARG A 113 -8.11 -5.86 11.97
CA ARG A 113 -9.27 -6.59 12.53
C ARG A 113 -8.87 -7.60 13.60
N ALA A 114 -7.80 -8.37 13.37
CA ALA A 114 -7.27 -9.29 14.38
C ALA A 114 -6.79 -8.52 15.62
N ALA A 115 -6.10 -7.41 15.44
CA ALA A 115 -5.68 -6.52 16.52
C ALA A 115 -6.87 -5.93 17.30
N ALA A 116 -7.99 -5.62 16.62
CA ALA A 116 -9.19 -5.14 17.30
C ALA A 116 -9.76 -6.18 18.26
N ALA A 117 -9.79 -7.46 17.88
CA ALA A 117 -10.23 -8.53 18.77
C ALA A 117 -9.34 -8.64 20.03
N VAL A 118 -8.02 -8.55 19.86
CA VAL A 118 -7.07 -8.56 20.97
C VAL A 118 -7.21 -7.32 21.85
N HIS A 119 -7.46 -6.15 21.26
CA HIS A 119 -7.71 -4.92 22.01
C HIS A 119 -8.92 -5.08 22.94
N GLU A 120 -10.06 -5.55 22.41
CA GLU A 120 -11.27 -5.76 23.22
C GLU A 120 -11.05 -6.80 24.32
N GLU A 121 -10.25 -7.85 24.08
CA GLU A 121 -9.86 -8.82 25.11
C GLU A 121 -9.09 -8.16 26.26
N ILE A 122 -8.09 -7.33 25.93
CA ILE A 122 -7.28 -6.62 26.92
C ILE A 122 -8.15 -5.64 27.72
N VAL A 123 -9.00 -4.86 27.05
CA VAL A 123 -9.92 -3.92 27.70
C VAL A 123 -10.91 -4.66 28.59
N GLY A 124 -11.47 -5.78 28.12
CA GLY A 124 -12.36 -6.63 28.90
C GLY A 124 -11.70 -7.22 30.14
N ARG A 125 -10.40 -7.54 30.06
CA ARG A 125 -9.62 -8.00 31.22
C ARG A 125 -9.39 -6.87 32.22
N TRP A 126 -8.93 -5.71 31.76
CA TRP A 126 -8.72 -4.55 32.62
C TRP A 126 -10.01 -4.09 33.31
N ALA A 127 -11.12 -4.09 32.57
CA ALA A 127 -12.44 -3.74 33.11
C ALA A 127 -12.86 -4.61 34.30
N ARG A 128 -12.39 -5.85 34.42
CA ARG A 128 -12.67 -6.68 35.61
C ARG A 128 -12.01 -6.12 36.87
N TYR A 129 -10.79 -5.61 36.78
CA TYR A 129 -10.11 -5.02 37.94
C TYR A 129 -10.78 -3.72 38.41
N GLU A 130 -11.41 -2.97 37.50
CA GLU A 130 -12.13 -1.74 37.80
C GLU A 130 -13.57 -1.99 38.28
N LEU A 131 -14.27 -2.95 37.67
CA LEU A 131 -15.71 -3.15 37.88
C LEU A 131 -16.04 -4.25 38.90
N ASP A 132 -15.14 -5.21 39.14
CA ASP A 132 -15.34 -6.23 40.18
C ASP A 132 -14.81 -5.71 41.53
N PRO A 133 -15.69 -5.47 42.53
CA PRO A 133 -15.26 -4.95 43.82
C PRO A 133 -14.27 -5.89 44.54
N ALA A 134 -14.35 -7.20 44.35
CA ALA A 134 -13.42 -8.13 44.97
C ALA A 134 -12.00 -7.99 44.40
N LEU A 135 -11.89 -7.82 43.09
CA LEU A 135 -10.61 -7.59 42.41
C LEU A 135 -10.07 -6.19 42.67
N ALA A 136 -10.92 -5.16 42.69
CA ALA A 136 -10.52 -3.79 43.00
C ALA A 136 -9.93 -3.65 44.41
N ILE A 137 -10.51 -4.37 45.40
CA ILE A 137 -9.97 -4.41 46.77
C ILE A 137 -8.66 -5.21 46.83
N SER A 138 -8.56 -6.30 46.06
CA SER A 138 -7.39 -7.18 46.07
C SER A 138 -6.18 -6.59 45.35
N TYR A 139 -6.41 -5.79 44.30
CA TYR A 139 -5.38 -5.25 43.41
C TYR A 139 -5.56 -3.74 43.15
N PRO A 140 -5.56 -2.89 44.20
CA PRO A 140 -5.85 -1.45 44.05
C PRO A 140 -4.79 -0.70 43.22
N ASP A 141 -3.56 -1.22 43.15
CA ASP A 141 -2.48 -0.63 42.36
C ASP A 141 -2.77 -0.59 40.85
N LEU A 142 -3.68 -1.45 40.35
CA LEU A 142 -4.11 -1.46 38.95
C LEU A 142 -5.06 -0.31 38.59
N ALA A 143 -5.74 0.29 39.58
CA ALA A 143 -6.57 1.48 39.40
C ALA A 143 -5.80 2.78 39.70
N ASP A 144 -4.64 2.69 40.36
CA ASP A 144 -3.82 3.85 40.72
C ASP A 144 -2.86 4.27 39.60
N VAL A 145 -3.25 5.29 38.84
CA VAL A 145 -2.42 5.95 37.81
C VAL A 145 -1.15 6.63 38.33
N ARG A 146 -0.94 6.72 39.65
CA ARG A 146 0.34 7.17 40.22
C ARG A 146 1.41 6.10 40.14
N ARG A 147 1.03 4.83 39.98
CA ARG A 147 1.95 3.72 39.70
C ARG A 147 2.48 3.86 38.28
N PRO A 148 3.81 3.80 38.06
CA PRO A 148 4.39 4.02 36.75
C PRO A 148 3.91 2.97 35.72
N GLU A 149 3.72 1.72 36.14
CA GLU A 149 3.25 0.64 35.27
C GLU A 149 1.80 0.84 34.83
N THR A 150 0.92 1.26 35.74
CA THR A 150 -0.49 1.58 35.46
C THR A 150 -0.60 2.82 34.56
N ALA A 151 0.22 3.85 34.82
CA ALA A 151 0.29 5.03 33.95
C ALA A 151 0.75 4.66 32.52
N ASP A 152 1.73 3.78 32.39
CA ASP A 152 2.21 3.29 31.10
C ASP A 152 1.15 2.47 30.36
N PHE A 153 0.37 1.65 31.07
CA PHE A 153 -0.79 0.96 30.50
C PHE A 153 -1.83 1.95 29.96
N VAL A 154 -2.24 2.94 30.76
CA VAL A 154 -3.23 3.95 30.33
C VAL A 154 -2.75 4.75 29.12
N LYS A 155 -1.44 5.10 29.07
CA LYS A 155 -0.84 5.74 27.89
C LYS A 155 -0.90 4.84 26.66
N ALA A 156 -0.53 3.57 26.80
CA ALA A 156 -0.56 2.60 25.70
C ALA A 156 -2.00 2.36 25.20
N LEU A 157 -2.99 2.37 26.11
CA LEU A 157 -4.39 2.22 25.78
C LEU A 157 -4.87 3.40 24.93
N ARG A 158 -4.55 4.62 25.37
CA ARG A 158 -4.88 5.84 24.63
C ARG A 158 -4.23 5.87 23.24
N GLU A 159 -2.97 5.46 23.13
CA GLU A 159 -2.27 5.39 21.84
C GLU A 159 -2.92 4.38 20.90
N ALA A 160 -3.26 3.19 21.40
CA ALA A 160 -3.95 2.18 20.61
C ALA A 160 -5.33 2.67 20.12
N GLU A 161 -6.10 3.36 20.97
CA GLU A 161 -7.40 3.94 20.59
C GLU A 161 -7.28 5.08 19.56
N MET A 162 -6.26 5.93 19.69
CA MET A 162 -5.97 6.97 18.69
C MET A 162 -5.66 6.36 17.32
N LEU A 163 -4.82 5.31 17.28
CA LEU A 163 -4.44 4.65 16.03
C LEU A 163 -5.59 3.83 15.43
N LYS A 164 -6.45 3.23 16.27
CA LYS A 164 -7.72 2.58 15.85
C LYS A 164 -8.61 3.57 15.10
N THR A 165 -8.82 4.75 15.69
CA THR A 165 -9.68 5.81 15.12
C THR A 165 -9.09 6.40 13.83
N ALA A 166 -7.76 6.56 13.78
CA ALA A 166 -7.06 7.05 12.59
C ALA A 166 -7.00 6.03 11.44
N GLY A 167 -7.31 4.75 11.69
CA GLY A 167 -7.13 3.67 10.72
C GLY A 167 -5.65 3.48 10.35
N ASP A 168 -4.76 3.72 11.31
CA ASP A 168 -3.32 3.73 11.10
C ASP A 168 -2.76 2.28 11.06
N PRO A 169 -1.88 1.93 10.10
CA PRO A 169 -1.30 0.60 10.01
C PRO A 169 -0.40 0.22 11.19
N GLY A 170 0.00 1.18 12.03
CA GLY A 170 0.70 0.96 13.30
C GLY A 170 -0.19 0.43 14.43
N TYR A 171 -1.52 0.40 14.25
CA TYR A 171 -2.47 -0.06 15.26
C TYR A 171 -2.16 -1.46 15.83
N PRO A 172 -1.85 -2.50 15.02
CA PRO A 172 -1.50 -3.83 15.56
C PRO A 172 -0.28 -3.81 16.49
N HIS A 173 0.73 -2.99 16.17
CA HIS A 173 1.91 -2.86 17.02
C HIS A 173 1.57 -2.15 18.34
N ALA A 174 0.72 -1.13 18.30
CA ALA A 174 0.25 -0.45 19.50
C ALA A 174 -0.57 -1.38 20.42
N VAL A 175 -1.42 -2.24 19.86
CA VAL A 175 -2.15 -3.26 20.63
C VAL A 175 -1.20 -4.27 21.28
N ALA A 176 -0.14 -4.68 20.59
CA ALA A 176 0.87 -5.58 21.19
C ALA A 176 1.58 -4.91 22.38
N ARG A 177 1.97 -3.64 22.26
CA ARG A 177 2.56 -2.89 23.38
C ARG A 177 1.57 -2.66 24.52
N LEU A 178 0.30 -2.44 24.22
CA LEU A 178 -0.78 -2.33 25.20
C LEU A 178 -0.89 -3.63 26.02
N GLY A 179 -0.89 -4.78 25.38
CA GLY A 179 -0.88 -6.08 26.08
C GLY A 179 0.33 -6.24 27.00
N GLN A 180 1.52 -5.92 26.50
CA GLN A 180 2.75 -5.94 27.32
C GLN A 180 2.72 -4.94 28.49
N ALA A 181 2.05 -3.81 28.34
CA ALA A 181 1.89 -2.83 29.41
C ALA A 181 0.94 -3.35 30.49
N LEU A 182 -0.16 -4.01 30.10
CA LEU A 182 -1.07 -4.66 31.05
C LEU A 182 -0.36 -5.78 31.81
N ASP A 183 0.37 -6.65 31.12
CA ASP A 183 1.11 -7.75 31.77
C ASP A 183 2.13 -7.24 32.80
N ARG A 184 2.79 -6.11 32.52
CA ARG A 184 3.71 -5.45 33.45
C ARG A 184 2.98 -4.87 34.66
N ALA A 185 1.85 -4.20 34.45
CA ALA A 185 1.03 -3.66 35.52
C ALA A 185 0.47 -4.78 36.43
N GLU A 186 -0.04 -5.87 35.84
CA GLU A 186 -0.53 -7.03 36.59
C GLU A 186 0.59 -7.70 37.40
N THR A 187 1.78 -7.81 36.83
CA THR A 187 2.94 -8.37 37.54
C THR A 187 3.39 -7.47 38.70
N ALA A 188 3.42 -6.16 38.50
CA ALA A 188 3.77 -5.19 39.54
C ALA A 188 2.73 -5.17 40.69
N ALA A 189 1.44 -5.32 40.35
CA ALA A 189 0.35 -5.43 41.32
C ALA A 189 0.25 -6.82 41.99
N GLY A 190 1.12 -7.78 41.63
CA GLY A 190 1.17 -9.10 42.24
C GLY A 190 0.06 -10.06 41.81
N VAL A 191 -0.57 -9.83 40.65
CA VAL A 191 -1.66 -10.69 40.16
C VAL A 191 -1.13 -12.08 39.77
N PRO A 192 -1.65 -13.17 40.37
CA PRO A 192 -1.21 -14.53 40.07
C PRO A 192 -1.47 -14.90 38.61
N ALA A 193 -0.57 -15.68 38.00
CA ALA A 193 -0.71 -16.13 36.62
C ALA A 193 -2.00 -16.92 36.34
N GLY A 194 -2.56 -17.59 37.35
CA GLY A 194 -3.85 -18.29 37.24
C GLY A 194 -5.04 -17.33 37.04
N VAL A 195 -5.03 -16.18 37.73
CA VAL A 195 -6.06 -15.14 37.60
C VAL A 195 -5.95 -14.44 36.25
N ARG A 196 -4.72 -14.19 35.77
CA ARG A 196 -4.45 -13.61 34.45
C ARG A 196 -5.02 -14.46 33.29
N ARG A 197 -4.93 -15.79 33.39
CA ARG A 197 -5.41 -16.72 32.34
C ARG A 197 -6.91 -17.05 32.44
N ALA A 198 -7.52 -16.95 33.62
CA ALA A 198 -8.95 -17.20 33.78
C ALA A 198 -9.83 -16.23 32.97
N GLY A 199 -9.28 -15.07 32.57
CA GLY A 199 -9.94 -14.13 31.67
C GLY A 199 -9.82 -14.42 30.18
N GLN A 200 -9.00 -15.38 29.75
CA GLN A 200 -8.81 -15.75 28.34
C GLN A 200 -9.73 -16.88 27.85
N ASN A 201 -10.30 -17.66 28.76
CA ASN A 201 -11.07 -18.88 28.45
C ASN A 201 -12.58 -18.75 28.73
N ALA A 202 -13.07 -17.55 29.03
CA ALA A 202 -14.47 -17.23 29.31
C ALA A 202 -14.94 -16.14 28.36
#